data_AF-A0A7W4YZJ1-F1
#
_entry.id   AF-A0A7W4YZJ1-F1
#
_cell.length_a   1.000
_cell.length_b   1.000
_cell.length_c   1.000
_cell.angle_alpha   90.00
_cell.angle_beta   90.00
_cell.angle_gamma   90.00
#
_symmetry.space_group_name_H-M   'P 1'
#
loop_
_entity.id
_entity.type
_entity.pdbx_description
1 polymer ?
#
loop_
_entity_poly.entity_id
_entity_poly.type
_entity_poly.pdbx_seq_one_letter_code
_entity_poly.pdbx_strand_id
1 'polypeptide(L)'
;MSATLTMITPDSEADEQRRRGLRRMRTLAVGLLCFAAVVYVATLGHGGFWGFVNAGAEASMVGAIADWFAVTALFKHPLGLPVPHTALIPRRKDELGRSLEEFVGENFLQEEIIRDRVAAATISLRVGHWLVVPEHAKRAVDEFADVAVIALGRIRDEHVEELVRDALVPRFRAEPIAPVLGSLLEETVRDDLHHGLVDLVLDEAHRWLVENPDTVAEVLGERAPWWAPARLNEAVISRLHRELVSWVDDIRTDPRHHARLALDSMLGQLAHDLQHDPETQERTERLKERLLDQPQLVASGVSLWNALRRSLQASLADPEGAVRRRLLDEVTAFARRLVDDAALRARLDGLAADAAVFAVERYGAELTAVITHTVERWDGREAARRIELHVGRDLQFIRINGTIVGGLVGVLIHTVSVLIH
;
A
#
# COMPACT_ATOMS: atom_id res chain seq x y z
N MET A 1 -1.46 -5.06 25.00
CA MET A 1 -0.98 -6.45 24.94
C MET A 1 0.10 -6.51 23.88
N SER A 2 1.37 -6.52 24.27
CA SER A 2 2.48 -6.61 23.31
C SER A 2 2.48 -7.99 22.68
N ALA A 3 2.14 -8.06 21.40
CA ALA A 3 2.35 -9.25 20.60
C ALA A 3 3.85 -9.47 20.46
N THR A 4 4.39 -10.38 21.27
CA THR A 4 5.70 -10.98 21.02
C THR A 4 5.61 -11.74 19.70
N LEU A 5 6.13 -11.13 18.64
CA LEU A 5 6.48 -11.82 17.40
C LEU A 5 7.36 -13.00 17.78
N THR A 6 6.76 -14.18 17.82
CA THR A 6 7.47 -15.43 18.06
C THR A 6 8.30 -15.64 16.82
N MET A 7 9.59 -15.30 16.87
CA MET A 7 10.52 -15.55 15.77
C MET A 7 10.39 -17.02 15.39
N ILE A 8 10.20 -17.23 14.08
CA ILE A 8 10.18 -18.54 13.43
C ILE A 8 11.41 -19.30 13.93
N THR A 9 11.18 -20.27 14.80
CA THR A 9 12.22 -21.16 15.28
C THR A 9 12.58 -22.06 14.10
N PRO A 10 13.87 -22.26 13.77
CA PRO A 10 14.24 -23.21 12.73
C PRO A 10 13.63 -24.58 13.08
N ASP A 11 13.04 -25.22 12.07
CA ASP A 11 12.27 -26.45 12.20
C ASP A 11 13.11 -27.55 12.89
N SER A 12 12.85 -27.77 14.17
CA SER A 12 13.72 -28.57 15.04
C SER A 12 13.86 -30.02 14.56
N GLU A 13 12.82 -30.53 13.90
CA GLU A 13 12.81 -31.89 13.34
C GLU A 13 13.76 -32.00 12.14
N ALA A 14 13.75 -31.03 11.24
CA ALA A 14 14.65 -31.00 10.07
C ALA A 14 16.12 -30.90 10.50
N ASP A 15 16.41 -30.08 11.51
CA ASP A 15 17.77 -29.96 12.06
C ASP A 15 18.24 -31.25 12.75
N GLU A 16 17.34 -31.96 13.43
CA GLU A 16 17.66 -33.28 13.98
C GLU A 16 17.97 -34.31 12.90
N GLN A 17 17.21 -34.34 11.81
CA GLN A 17 17.49 -35.21 10.67
C GLN A 17 18.87 -34.94 10.08
N ARG A 18 19.24 -33.66 9.88
CA ARG A 18 20.58 -33.26 9.41
C ARG A 18 21.68 -33.70 10.37
N ARG A 19 21.48 -33.52 11.68
CA ARG A 19 22.45 -33.98 12.71
C ARG A 19 22.65 -35.49 12.66
N ARG A 20 21.57 -36.28 12.52
CA ARG A 20 21.66 -37.74 12.40
C ARG A 20 22.43 -38.15 11.14
N GLY A 21 22.14 -37.51 10.01
CA GLY A 21 22.86 -37.71 8.75
C GLY A 21 24.36 -37.42 8.85
N LEU A 22 24.72 -36.28 9.46
CA LEU A 22 26.10 -35.89 9.71
C LEU A 22 26.84 -36.90 10.60
N ARG A 23 26.20 -37.34 11.71
CA ARG A 23 26.77 -38.34 12.62
C ARG A 23 27.05 -39.66 11.91
N ARG A 24 26.07 -40.17 11.16
CA ARG A 24 26.23 -41.42 10.40
C ARG A 24 27.40 -41.34 9.43
N MET A 25 27.52 -40.23 8.68
CA MET A 25 28.60 -40.10 7.71
C MET A 25 29.96 -39.90 8.37
N ARG A 26 30.02 -39.18 9.49
CA ARG A 26 31.23 -39.06 10.28
C ARG A 26 31.69 -40.42 10.81
N THR A 27 30.76 -41.25 11.33
CA THR A 27 31.08 -42.61 11.78
C THR A 27 31.59 -43.47 10.64
N LEU A 28 31.01 -43.38 9.44
CA LEU A 28 31.46 -44.13 8.29
C LEU A 28 32.87 -43.70 7.83
N ALA A 29 33.12 -42.40 7.74
CA ALA A 29 34.44 -41.88 7.36
C ALA A 29 35.54 -42.27 8.36
N VAL A 30 35.26 -42.15 9.67
CA VAL A 30 36.19 -42.59 10.72
C VAL A 30 36.37 -44.11 10.71
N GLY A 31 35.29 -44.87 10.47
CA GLY A 31 35.34 -46.32 10.34
C GLY A 31 36.25 -46.77 9.19
N LEU A 32 36.19 -46.10 8.04
CA LEU A 32 37.05 -46.38 6.89
C LEU A 32 38.52 -46.06 7.17
N LEU A 33 38.80 -44.95 7.87
CA LEU A 33 40.15 -44.62 8.34
C LEU A 33 40.70 -45.68 9.30
N CYS A 34 39.91 -46.10 10.30
CA CYS A 34 40.30 -47.15 11.23
C CYS A 34 40.53 -48.48 10.50
N PHE A 35 39.68 -48.81 9.53
CA PHE A 35 39.85 -50.00 8.70
C PHE A 35 41.17 -49.95 7.91
N ALA A 36 41.47 -48.84 7.24
CA ALA A 36 42.75 -48.66 6.53
C ALA A 36 43.95 -48.78 7.48
N ALA A 37 43.88 -48.21 8.69
CA ALA A 37 44.92 -48.33 9.69
C ALA A 37 45.14 -49.78 10.16
N VAL A 38 44.06 -50.54 10.39
CA VAL A 38 44.14 -51.96 10.76
C VAL A 38 44.74 -52.78 9.62
N VAL A 39 44.32 -52.56 8.38
CA VAL A 39 44.88 -53.24 7.20
C VAL A 39 46.36 -52.92 7.04
N TYR A 40 46.76 -51.65 7.21
CA TYR A 40 48.15 -51.22 7.16
C TYR A 40 48.98 -51.98 8.22
N VAL A 41 48.53 -51.99 9.48
CA VAL A 41 49.25 -52.68 10.57
C VAL A 41 49.33 -54.20 10.34
N ALA A 42 48.24 -54.82 9.90
CA ALA A 42 48.18 -56.27 9.67
C ALA A 42 49.07 -56.74 8.50
N THR A 43 49.34 -55.85 7.53
CA THR A 43 50.15 -56.16 6.34
C THR A 43 51.61 -55.72 6.46
N LEU A 44 52.01 -55.12 7.60
CA LEU A 44 53.41 -54.78 7.88
C LEU A 44 54.31 -56.03 7.76
N GLY A 45 55.43 -55.89 7.06
CA GLY A 45 56.45 -56.94 6.93
C GLY A 45 56.10 -58.11 6.01
N HIS A 46 54.95 -58.10 5.33
CA HIS A 46 54.56 -59.13 4.36
C HIS A 46 54.94 -58.71 2.93
N GLY A 47 55.64 -59.59 2.18
CA GLY A 47 56.05 -59.34 0.80
C GLY A 47 55.02 -59.78 -0.26
N GLY A 48 55.29 -59.44 -1.54
CA GLY A 48 54.47 -59.84 -2.68
C GLY A 48 53.14 -59.08 -2.77
N PHE A 49 52.02 -59.78 -2.97
CA PHE A 49 50.68 -59.18 -3.07
C PHE A 49 50.32 -58.28 -1.89
N TRP A 50 50.78 -58.63 -0.68
CA TRP A 50 50.53 -57.86 0.53
C TRP A 50 51.23 -56.49 0.55
N GLY A 51 52.30 -56.31 -0.24
CA GLY A 51 52.96 -55.01 -0.42
C GLY A 51 52.06 -53.99 -1.13
N PHE A 52 51.29 -54.42 -2.13
CA PHE A 52 50.30 -53.57 -2.81
C PHE A 52 49.16 -53.17 -1.87
N VAL A 53 48.68 -54.13 -1.06
CA VAL A 53 47.63 -53.86 -0.06
C VAL A 53 48.15 -52.91 1.03
N ASN A 54 49.40 -53.08 1.47
CA ASN A 54 50.01 -52.21 2.47
C ASN A 54 50.18 -50.78 1.94
N ALA A 55 50.71 -50.60 0.73
CA ALA A 55 50.88 -49.28 0.11
C ALA A 55 49.53 -48.60 -0.19
N GLY A 56 48.52 -49.36 -0.61
CA GLY A 56 47.16 -48.87 -0.73
C GLY A 56 46.59 -48.43 0.62
N ALA A 57 46.74 -49.23 1.68
CA ALA A 57 46.25 -48.90 3.01
C ALA A 57 46.96 -47.67 3.63
N GLU A 58 48.28 -47.56 3.42
CA GLU A 58 49.07 -46.40 3.83
C GLU A 58 48.58 -45.12 3.14
N ALA A 59 48.46 -45.15 1.81
CA ALA A 59 48.02 -43.98 1.04
C ALA A 59 46.54 -43.63 1.30
N SER A 60 45.67 -44.63 1.50
CA SER A 60 44.30 -44.44 1.97
C SER A 60 44.26 -43.72 3.32
N MET A 61 45.10 -44.14 4.27
CA MET A 61 45.18 -43.52 5.60
C MET A 61 45.69 -42.07 5.51
N VAL A 62 46.74 -41.83 4.73
CA VAL A 62 47.29 -40.48 4.52
C VAL A 62 46.25 -39.56 3.87
N GLY A 63 45.56 -40.00 2.82
CA GLY A 63 44.50 -39.23 2.15
C GLY A 63 43.34 -38.90 3.08
N ALA A 64 42.88 -39.89 3.85
CA ALA A 64 41.82 -39.70 4.85
C ALA A 64 42.20 -38.70 5.95
N ILE A 65 43.45 -38.72 6.43
CA ILE A 65 43.96 -37.78 7.44
C ILE A 65 44.11 -36.37 6.85
N ALA A 66 44.60 -36.24 5.61
CA ALA A 66 44.75 -34.95 4.93
C ALA A 66 43.39 -34.25 4.75
N ASP A 67 42.39 -34.97 4.26
CA ASP A 67 41.03 -34.43 4.11
C ASP A 67 40.35 -34.20 5.46
N TRP A 68 40.66 -35.02 6.48
CA TRP A 68 40.23 -34.74 7.84
C TRP A 68 40.76 -33.40 8.33
N PHE A 69 42.05 -33.13 8.12
CA PHE A 69 42.69 -31.88 8.50
C PHE A 69 42.07 -30.70 7.76
N ALA A 70 41.94 -30.76 6.43
CA ALA A 70 41.39 -29.68 5.61
C ALA A 70 39.94 -29.32 6.00
N VAL A 71 39.06 -30.33 6.09
CA VAL A 71 37.66 -30.11 6.49
C VAL A 71 37.56 -29.61 7.93
N THR A 72 38.39 -30.15 8.85
CA THR A 72 38.38 -29.69 10.25
C THR A 72 38.86 -28.25 10.35
N ALA A 73 39.93 -27.89 9.63
CA ALA A 73 40.48 -26.54 9.57
C ALA A 73 39.50 -25.50 9.02
N LEU A 74 38.50 -25.91 8.23
CA LEU A 74 37.45 -25.01 7.77
C LEU A 74 36.56 -24.53 8.94
N PHE A 75 36.21 -25.42 9.88
CA PHE A 75 35.24 -25.13 10.96
C PHE A 75 35.87 -24.90 12.34
N LYS A 76 37.00 -25.54 12.64
CA LYS A 76 37.60 -25.63 13.98
C LYS A 76 39.13 -25.71 13.90
N HIS A 77 39.78 -25.54 15.04
CA HIS A 77 41.21 -25.82 15.16
C HIS A 77 41.43 -27.34 15.23
N PRO A 78 42.25 -27.93 14.32
CA PRO A 78 42.57 -29.35 14.37
C PRO A 78 43.29 -29.69 15.68
N LEU A 79 42.86 -30.76 16.36
CA LEU A 79 43.34 -31.16 17.69
C LEU A 79 43.21 -30.06 18.79
N GLY A 80 42.47 -28.97 18.53
CA GLY A 80 42.38 -27.82 19.42
C GLY A 80 43.61 -26.91 19.41
N LEU A 81 44.59 -27.17 18.54
CA LEU A 81 45.82 -26.37 18.46
C LEU A 81 45.63 -25.15 17.54
N PRO A 82 46.04 -23.94 17.95
CA PRO A 82 45.87 -22.72 17.15
C PRO A 82 46.90 -22.68 16.00
N VAL A 83 46.68 -23.51 14.98
CA VAL A 83 47.49 -23.52 13.76
C VAL A 83 47.11 -22.31 12.89
N PRO A 84 48.08 -21.57 12.31
CA PRO A 84 47.81 -20.49 11.37
C PRO A 84 46.88 -20.96 10.23
N HIS A 85 46.00 -20.09 9.75
CA HIS A 85 45.06 -20.39 8.64
C HIS A 85 44.07 -21.54 8.89
N THR A 86 43.74 -21.85 10.15
CA THR A 86 42.66 -22.78 10.54
C THR A 86 41.49 -22.04 11.19
N ALA A 87 40.36 -22.73 11.38
CA ALA A 87 39.06 -22.16 11.74
C ALA A 87 38.63 -21.04 10.79
N LEU A 88 38.70 -21.29 9.48
CA LEU A 88 38.49 -20.28 8.45
C LEU A 88 37.08 -19.66 8.48
N ILE A 89 36.02 -20.47 8.61
CA ILE A 89 34.64 -19.98 8.68
C ILE A 89 34.41 -19.11 9.92
N PRO A 90 34.77 -19.53 11.16
CA PRO A 90 34.68 -18.67 12.33
C PRO A 90 35.39 -17.31 12.17
N ARG A 91 36.54 -17.30 11.49
CA ARG A 91 37.38 -16.10 11.34
C ARG A 91 36.91 -15.16 10.24
N ARG A 92 36.32 -15.68 9.17
CA ARG A 92 35.85 -14.92 8.01
C ARG A 92 34.33 -14.78 7.94
N LYS A 93 33.61 -15.03 9.05
CA LYS A 93 32.13 -14.99 9.06
C LYS A 93 31.57 -13.66 8.54
N ASP A 94 32.20 -12.54 8.88
CA ASP A 94 31.69 -11.21 8.53
C ASP A 94 31.93 -10.89 7.05
N GLU A 95 33.08 -11.34 6.51
CA GLU A 95 33.39 -11.28 5.08
C GLU A 95 32.40 -12.14 4.26
N LEU A 96 32.11 -13.36 4.75
CA LEU A 96 31.10 -14.23 4.16
C LEU A 96 29.70 -13.60 4.20
N GLY A 97 29.33 -12.97 5.32
CA GLY A 97 28.07 -12.24 5.46
C GLY A 97 27.92 -11.14 4.40
N ARG A 98 28.95 -10.30 4.24
CA ARG A 98 28.98 -9.24 3.22
C ARG A 98 28.91 -9.79 1.80
N SER A 99 29.67 -10.84 1.49
CA SER A 99 29.62 -11.45 0.16
C SER A 99 28.25 -12.06 -0.16
N LEU A 100 27.55 -12.61 0.86
CA LEU A 100 26.19 -13.12 0.70
C LEU A 100 25.18 -11.99 0.51
N GLU A 101 25.35 -10.87 1.23
CA GLU A 101 24.55 -9.66 1.02
C GLU A 101 24.68 -9.14 -0.41
N GLU A 102 25.90 -8.91 -0.87
CA GLU A 102 26.21 -8.45 -2.24
C GLU A 102 25.62 -9.41 -3.27
N PHE A 103 25.84 -10.72 -3.09
CA PHE A 103 25.30 -11.75 -3.99
C PHE A 103 23.77 -11.72 -4.05
N VAL A 104 23.08 -11.58 -2.90
CA VAL A 104 21.61 -11.51 -2.89
C VAL A 104 21.12 -10.22 -3.55
N GLY A 105 21.76 -9.08 -3.26
CA GLY A 105 21.42 -7.81 -3.87
C GLY A 105 21.57 -7.83 -5.40
N GLU A 106 22.70 -8.32 -5.89
CA GLU A 106 23.00 -8.32 -7.33
C GLU A 106 22.23 -9.37 -8.13
N ASN A 107 21.90 -10.53 -7.53
CA ASN A 107 21.35 -11.66 -8.28
C ASN A 107 19.86 -11.94 -8.01
N PHE A 108 19.29 -11.48 -6.88
CA PHE A 108 17.89 -11.79 -6.53
C PHE A 108 16.99 -10.56 -6.50
N LEU A 109 17.56 -9.35 -6.43
CA LEU A 109 16.81 -8.09 -6.43
C LEU A 109 16.81 -7.40 -7.81
N GLN A 110 17.01 -8.17 -8.88
CA GLN A 110 16.94 -7.66 -10.25
C GLN A 110 15.49 -7.42 -10.66
N GLU A 111 15.24 -6.32 -11.37
CA GLU A 111 13.91 -5.92 -11.84
C GLU A 111 13.20 -7.05 -12.59
N GLU A 112 13.88 -7.70 -13.54
CA GLU A 112 13.29 -8.77 -14.36
C GLU A 112 12.79 -9.94 -13.51
N ILE A 113 13.59 -10.38 -12.53
CA ILE A 113 13.24 -11.48 -11.62
C ILE A 113 12.02 -11.10 -10.77
N ILE A 114 11.97 -9.85 -10.29
CA ILE A 114 10.85 -9.35 -9.47
C ILE A 114 9.57 -9.30 -10.31
N ARG A 115 9.64 -8.75 -11.53
CA ARG A 115 8.51 -8.66 -12.44
C ARG A 115 7.95 -10.04 -12.80
N ASP A 116 8.82 -10.98 -13.17
CA ASP A 116 8.43 -12.36 -13.46
C ASP A 116 7.79 -13.02 -12.25
N ARG A 117 8.33 -12.78 -11.05
CA ARG A 117 7.79 -13.37 -9.82
C ARG A 117 6.43 -12.79 -9.43
N VAL A 118 6.24 -11.47 -9.58
CA VAL A 118 4.96 -10.80 -9.32
C VAL A 118 3.91 -11.25 -10.35
N ALA A 119 4.27 -11.32 -11.64
CA ALA A 119 3.38 -11.80 -12.69
C ALA A 119 2.96 -13.26 -12.45
N ALA A 120 3.91 -14.14 -12.10
CA ALA A 120 3.61 -15.54 -11.76
C ALA A 120 2.75 -15.70 -10.50
N ALA A 121 2.75 -14.71 -9.60
CA ALA A 121 1.92 -14.73 -8.40
C ALA A 121 0.44 -14.43 -8.71
N THR A 122 0.11 -13.82 -9.85
CA THR A 122 -1.26 -13.45 -10.27
C THR A 122 -2.04 -12.82 -9.11
N ILE A 123 -1.47 -11.80 -8.48
CA ILE A 123 -1.94 -11.23 -7.20
C ILE A 123 -3.38 -10.74 -7.36
N SER A 124 -3.67 -10.03 -8.45
CA SER A 124 -5.00 -9.51 -8.76
C SER A 124 -6.05 -10.62 -8.81
N LEU A 125 -5.74 -11.75 -9.43
CA LEU A 125 -6.66 -12.89 -9.51
C LEU A 125 -6.92 -13.53 -8.14
N ARG A 126 -5.88 -13.68 -7.31
CA ARG A 126 -6.03 -14.23 -5.95
C ARG A 126 -6.88 -13.32 -5.08
N VAL A 127 -6.64 -12.02 -5.14
CA VAL A 127 -7.46 -11.01 -4.43
C VAL A 127 -8.89 -11.04 -4.93
N GLY A 128 -9.10 -11.15 -6.25
CA GLY A 128 -10.44 -11.30 -6.84
C GLY A 128 -11.16 -12.53 -6.30
N HIS A 129 -10.55 -13.72 -6.36
CA HIS A 129 -11.16 -14.94 -5.82
C HIS A 129 -11.45 -14.87 -4.32
N TRP A 130 -10.56 -14.23 -3.54
CA TRP A 130 -10.78 -14.02 -2.12
C TRP A 130 -11.97 -13.08 -1.87
N LEU A 131 -12.04 -11.93 -2.56
CA LEU A 131 -13.11 -10.93 -2.41
C LEU A 131 -14.46 -11.37 -2.99
N VAL A 132 -14.50 -12.35 -3.91
CA VAL A 132 -15.78 -12.88 -4.43
C VAL A 132 -16.57 -13.61 -3.33
N VAL A 133 -15.90 -14.12 -2.29
CA VAL A 133 -16.57 -14.74 -1.14
C VAL A 133 -17.21 -13.64 -0.28
N PRO A 134 -18.55 -13.69 -0.03
CA PRO A 134 -19.26 -12.62 0.67
C PRO A 134 -18.70 -12.30 2.07
N GLU A 135 -18.27 -13.32 2.82
CA GLU A 135 -17.67 -13.15 4.14
C GLU A 135 -16.35 -12.37 4.10
N HIS A 136 -15.53 -12.62 3.07
CA HIS A 136 -14.25 -11.94 2.88
C HIS A 136 -14.43 -10.50 2.40
N ALA A 137 -15.36 -10.25 1.47
CA ALA A 137 -15.73 -8.90 1.06
C ALA A 137 -16.23 -8.07 2.25
N LYS A 138 -17.14 -8.64 3.06
CA LYS A 138 -17.65 -7.97 4.26
C LYS A 138 -16.52 -7.65 5.23
N ARG A 139 -15.65 -8.63 5.51
CA ARG A 139 -14.48 -8.42 6.39
C ARG A 139 -13.55 -7.32 5.87
N ALA A 140 -13.27 -7.30 4.57
CA ALA A 140 -12.42 -6.27 3.96
C ALA A 140 -13.02 -4.87 4.10
N VAL A 141 -14.34 -4.74 3.88
CA VAL A 141 -15.07 -3.49 4.05
C VAL A 141 -15.11 -3.06 5.52
N ASP A 142 -15.34 -3.99 6.45
CA ASP A 142 -15.37 -3.69 7.88
C ASP A 142 -13.99 -3.21 8.38
N GLU A 143 -12.91 -3.92 8.05
CA GLU A 143 -11.54 -3.53 8.41
C GLU A 143 -11.16 -2.18 7.77
N PHE A 144 -11.53 -1.96 6.51
CA PHE A 144 -11.31 -0.68 5.83
C PHE A 144 -12.10 0.46 6.47
N ALA A 145 -13.38 0.24 6.78
CA ALA A 145 -14.24 1.26 7.36
C ALA A 145 -13.73 1.69 8.75
N ASP A 146 -13.28 0.75 9.57
CA ASP A 146 -12.71 1.05 10.89
C ASP A 146 -11.45 1.91 10.77
N VAL A 147 -10.55 1.58 9.83
CA VAL A 147 -9.36 2.39 9.54
C VAL A 147 -9.74 3.76 8.99
N ALA A 148 -10.73 3.83 8.09
CA ALA A 148 -11.20 5.07 7.49
C ALA A 148 -11.82 6.01 8.54
N VAL A 149 -12.60 5.49 9.49
CA VAL A 149 -13.15 6.29 10.61
C VAL A 149 -12.03 6.92 11.44
N ILE A 150 -10.98 6.15 11.75
CA ILE A 150 -9.80 6.63 12.48
C ILE A 150 -9.05 7.68 11.65
N ALA A 151 -8.83 7.43 10.36
CA ALA A 151 -8.12 8.34 9.47
C ALA A 151 -8.85 9.67 9.30
N LEU A 152 -10.16 9.64 9.02
CA LEU A 152 -11.03 10.82 9.01
C LEU A 152 -11.00 11.54 10.37
N GLY A 153 -10.90 10.78 11.45
CA GLY A 153 -10.72 11.25 12.82
C GLY A 153 -9.45 12.09 13.04
N ARG A 154 -8.40 11.87 12.25
CA ARG A 154 -7.10 12.55 12.40
C ARG A 154 -6.95 13.79 11.53
N ILE A 155 -7.85 14.03 10.58
CA ILE A 155 -7.81 15.23 9.76
C ILE A 155 -8.15 16.41 10.68
N ARG A 156 -7.21 17.33 10.82
CA ARG A 156 -7.40 18.54 11.61
C ARG A 156 -7.97 19.65 10.75
N ASP A 157 -8.70 20.57 11.38
CA ASP A 157 -9.39 21.66 10.69
C ASP A 157 -8.39 22.61 10.02
N GLU A 158 -7.18 22.76 10.57
CA GLU A 158 -6.15 23.62 9.98
C GLU A 158 -5.71 23.13 8.58
N HIS A 159 -5.61 21.81 8.37
CA HIS A 159 -5.25 21.27 7.05
C HIS A 159 -6.35 21.51 6.01
N VAL A 160 -7.61 21.55 6.45
CA VAL A 160 -8.76 21.79 5.58
C VAL A 160 -8.82 23.28 5.23
N GLU A 161 -8.56 24.14 6.21
CA GLU A 161 -8.40 25.57 5.99
C GLU A 161 -7.28 25.85 4.98
N GLU A 162 -6.09 25.26 5.17
CA GLU A 162 -4.96 25.36 4.22
C GLU A 162 -5.37 24.87 2.83
N LEU A 163 -6.03 23.72 2.71
CA LEU A 163 -6.48 23.20 1.42
C LEU A 163 -7.46 24.16 0.72
N VAL A 164 -8.44 24.71 1.46
CA VAL A 164 -9.42 25.64 0.90
C VAL A 164 -8.73 26.93 0.48
N ARG A 165 -7.88 27.50 1.34
CA ARG A 165 -7.21 28.79 1.13
C ARG A 165 -6.14 28.74 0.05
N ASP A 166 -5.33 27.68 0.03
CA ASP A 166 -4.10 27.64 -0.77
C ASP A 166 -4.24 26.81 -2.04
N ALA A 167 -5.16 25.83 -2.09
CA ALA A 167 -5.39 25.02 -3.27
C ALA A 167 -6.69 25.37 -4.01
N LEU A 168 -7.82 25.49 -3.29
CA LEU A 168 -9.13 25.69 -3.92
C LEU A 168 -9.37 27.15 -4.34
N VAL A 169 -9.24 28.10 -3.41
CA VAL A 169 -9.49 29.53 -3.69
C VAL A 169 -8.66 30.06 -4.87
N PRO A 170 -7.34 29.77 -4.97
CA PRO A 170 -6.55 30.22 -6.12
C PRO A 170 -7.00 29.59 -7.43
N ARG A 171 -7.40 28.30 -7.42
CA ARG A 171 -7.92 27.62 -8.60
C ARG A 171 -9.24 28.23 -9.07
N PHE A 172 -10.15 28.55 -8.15
CA PHE A 172 -11.42 29.25 -8.45
C PHE A 172 -11.20 30.69 -8.92
N ARG A 173 -10.16 31.37 -8.44
CA ARG A 173 -9.83 32.72 -8.90
C ARG A 173 -9.32 32.70 -10.35
N ALA A 174 -8.49 31.72 -10.70
CA ALA A 174 -7.87 31.60 -12.02
C ALA A 174 -8.85 31.26 -13.15
N GLU A 175 -9.91 30.51 -12.87
CA GLU A 175 -10.89 30.09 -13.88
C GLU A 175 -12.05 31.09 -13.96
N PRO A 176 -12.47 31.55 -15.16
CA PRO A 176 -13.65 32.39 -15.32
C PRO A 176 -14.91 31.57 -15.02
N ILE A 177 -15.72 32.04 -14.07
CA ILE A 177 -16.94 31.34 -13.64
C ILE A 177 -18.19 31.85 -14.36
N ALA A 178 -18.16 33.07 -14.87
CA ALA A 178 -19.33 33.70 -15.49
C ALA A 178 -19.94 32.86 -16.64
N PRO A 179 -19.17 32.33 -17.60
CA PRO A 179 -19.74 31.49 -18.67
C PRO A 179 -20.34 30.18 -18.16
N VAL A 180 -19.74 29.59 -17.13
CA VAL A 180 -20.23 28.34 -16.51
C VAL A 180 -21.52 28.58 -15.75
N LEU A 181 -21.63 29.69 -15.02
CA LEU A 181 -22.89 30.08 -14.37
C LEU A 181 -23.97 30.39 -15.39
N GLY A 182 -23.60 31.05 -16.49
CA GLY A 182 -24.52 31.36 -17.57
C GLY A 182 -25.07 30.10 -18.25
N SER A 183 -24.22 29.11 -18.54
CA SER A 183 -24.69 27.85 -19.15
C SER A 183 -25.59 27.03 -18.21
N LEU A 184 -25.24 26.97 -16.92
CA LEU A 184 -26.07 26.32 -15.90
C LEU A 184 -27.41 27.03 -15.73
N LEU A 185 -27.42 28.37 -15.70
CA LEU A 185 -28.65 29.15 -15.61
C LEU A 185 -29.52 28.97 -16.87
N GLU A 186 -28.90 28.93 -18.06
CA GLU A 186 -29.61 28.70 -19.32
C GLU A 186 -30.29 27.32 -19.32
N GLU A 187 -29.58 26.28 -18.89
CA GLU A 187 -30.14 24.92 -18.77
C GLU A 187 -31.25 24.86 -17.73
N THR A 188 -31.06 25.51 -16.58
CA THR A 188 -32.09 25.60 -15.52
C THR A 188 -33.37 26.28 -16.00
N VAL A 189 -33.25 27.38 -16.76
CA VAL A 189 -34.39 28.11 -17.31
C VAL A 189 -35.06 27.33 -18.44
N ARG A 190 -34.26 26.64 -19.28
CA ARG A 190 -34.77 25.82 -20.40
C ARG A 190 -35.55 24.61 -19.92
N ASP A 191 -35.13 23.99 -18.81
CA ASP A 191 -35.75 22.82 -18.21
C ASP A 191 -36.84 23.19 -17.19
N ASP A 192 -37.22 24.47 -17.09
CA ASP A 192 -38.24 25.01 -16.20
C ASP A 192 -37.98 24.71 -14.70
N LEU A 193 -36.73 24.41 -14.34
CA LEU A 193 -36.33 24.02 -12.98
C LEU A 193 -36.45 25.17 -11.98
N HIS A 194 -36.41 26.42 -12.45
CA HIS A 194 -36.53 27.61 -11.61
C HIS A 194 -37.96 27.85 -11.09
N HIS A 195 -38.99 27.32 -11.76
CA HIS A 195 -40.39 27.55 -11.36
C HIS A 195 -40.68 27.09 -9.93
N GLY A 196 -40.15 25.94 -9.52
CA GLY A 196 -40.35 25.44 -8.14
C GLY A 196 -39.76 26.37 -7.07
N LEU A 197 -38.64 27.03 -7.36
CA LEU A 197 -38.06 28.02 -6.46
C LEU A 197 -38.89 29.31 -6.44
N VAL A 198 -39.35 29.77 -7.61
CA VAL A 198 -40.21 30.94 -7.74
C VAL A 198 -41.52 30.75 -6.99
N ASP A 199 -42.14 29.57 -7.10
CA ASP A 199 -43.35 29.22 -6.36
C ASP A 199 -43.12 29.29 -4.84
N LEU A 200 -42.02 28.71 -4.35
CA LEU A 200 -41.67 28.76 -2.92
C LEU A 200 -41.51 30.20 -2.42
N VAL A 201 -40.83 31.05 -3.20
CA VAL A 201 -40.61 32.47 -2.85
C VAL A 201 -41.92 33.24 -2.86
N LEU A 202 -42.79 33.02 -3.84
CA LEU A 202 -44.09 33.69 -3.93
C LEU A 202 -45.03 33.23 -2.82
N ASP A 203 -45.04 31.95 -2.48
CA ASP A 203 -45.82 31.41 -1.35
C ASP A 203 -45.35 32.02 -0.02
N GLU A 204 -44.03 32.13 0.21
CA GLU A 204 -43.48 32.77 1.41
C GLU A 204 -43.78 34.27 1.44
N ALA A 205 -43.61 34.97 0.32
CA ALA A 205 -43.90 36.39 0.21
C ALA A 205 -45.38 36.69 0.48
N HIS A 206 -46.29 35.90 -0.11
CA HIS A 206 -47.72 36.02 0.16
C HIS A 206 -48.04 35.80 1.64
N ARG A 207 -47.50 34.72 2.23
CA ARG A 207 -47.72 34.42 3.65
C ARG A 207 -47.23 35.54 4.55
N TRP A 208 -46.01 36.03 4.31
CA TRP A 208 -45.43 37.12 5.07
C TRP A 208 -46.28 38.40 4.97
N LEU A 209 -46.76 38.74 3.76
CA LEU A 209 -47.64 39.90 3.56
C LEU A 209 -48.96 39.78 4.34
N VAL A 210 -49.59 38.60 4.34
CA VAL A 210 -50.85 38.36 5.06
C VAL A 210 -50.66 38.36 6.58
N GLU A 211 -49.55 37.81 7.07
CA GLU A 211 -49.27 37.68 8.50
C GLU A 211 -48.72 38.96 9.14
N ASN A 212 -48.17 39.88 8.35
CA ASN A 212 -47.50 41.10 8.85
C ASN A 212 -48.12 42.41 8.29
N PRO A 213 -49.45 42.63 8.45
CA PRO A 213 -50.11 43.81 7.89
C PRO A 213 -49.60 45.12 8.48
N ASP A 214 -49.30 45.14 9.79
CA ASP A 214 -48.82 46.32 10.50
C ASP A 214 -47.42 46.74 10.03
N THR A 215 -46.51 45.78 9.82
CA THR A 215 -45.15 46.04 9.31
C THR A 215 -45.17 46.59 7.89
N VAL A 216 -46.03 46.05 7.03
CA VAL A 216 -46.22 46.58 5.67
C VAL A 216 -46.79 47.99 5.72
N ALA A 217 -47.75 48.23 6.62
CA ALA A 217 -48.35 49.55 6.78
C ALA A 217 -47.34 50.60 7.29
N GLU A 218 -46.43 50.21 8.18
CA GLU A 218 -45.33 51.04 8.68
C GLU A 218 -44.36 51.42 7.55
N VAL A 219 -43.87 50.45 6.78
CA VAL A 219 -42.94 50.67 5.64
C VAL A 219 -43.58 51.57 4.56
N LEU A 220 -44.87 51.37 4.27
CA LEU A 220 -45.61 52.24 3.35
C LEU A 220 -45.86 53.64 3.96
N GLY A 221 -46.06 53.70 5.29
CA GLY A 221 -46.27 54.93 6.05
C GLY A 221 -45.05 55.84 6.11
N GLU A 222 -43.83 55.28 6.18
CA GLU A 222 -42.57 56.05 6.14
C GLU A 222 -42.41 56.87 4.84
N ARG A 223 -43.05 56.42 3.75
CA ARG A 223 -43.05 57.10 2.45
C ARG A 223 -44.27 57.99 2.23
N ALA A 224 -45.16 58.10 3.21
CA ALA A 224 -46.37 58.90 3.08
C ALA A 224 -46.03 60.40 3.05
N PRO A 225 -46.68 61.20 2.17
CA PRO A 225 -46.41 62.63 2.09
C PRO A 225 -46.81 63.34 3.39
N TRP A 226 -45.92 64.20 3.91
CA TRP A 226 -46.13 64.98 5.13
C TRP A 226 -47.33 65.94 5.07
N TRP A 227 -47.81 66.26 3.87
CA TRP A 227 -48.92 67.19 3.64
C TRP A 227 -50.31 66.51 3.58
N ALA A 228 -50.38 65.17 3.55
CA ALA A 228 -51.64 64.46 3.43
C ALA A 228 -52.30 64.17 4.80
N PRO A 229 -53.64 64.29 4.94
CA PRO A 229 -54.35 63.97 6.18
C PRO A 229 -54.17 62.51 6.60
N ALA A 230 -54.02 62.25 7.91
CA ALA A 230 -53.74 60.91 8.45
C ALA A 230 -54.75 59.83 7.99
N ARG A 231 -56.05 60.15 7.95
CA ARG A 231 -57.10 59.22 7.47
C ARG A 231 -56.98 58.88 5.98
N LEU A 232 -56.48 59.81 5.17
CA LEU A 232 -56.26 59.58 3.75
C LEU A 232 -55.05 58.66 3.57
N ASN A 233 -53.97 58.91 4.31
CA ASN A 233 -52.79 58.06 4.30
C ASN A 233 -53.12 56.63 4.73
N GLU A 234 -53.85 56.45 5.83
CA GLU A 234 -54.26 55.13 6.34
C GLU A 234 -55.14 54.36 5.34
N ALA A 235 -56.09 55.04 4.69
CA ALA A 235 -56.93 54.43 3.66
C ALA A 235 -56.14 54.02 2.41
N VAL A 236 -55.17 54.84 1.98
CA VAL A 236 -54.29 54.54 0.84
C VAL A 236 -53.36 53.38 1.17
N ILE A 237 -52.73 53.38 2.34
CA ILE A 237 -51.85 52.30 2.81
C ILE A 237 -52.63 50.98 2.89
N SER A 238 -53.82 50.99 3.49
CA SER A 238 -54.68 49.80 3.58
C SER A 238 -55.15 49.29 2.22
N ARG A 239 -55.32 50.18 1.23
CA ARG A 239 -55.64 49.79 -0.15
C ARG A 239 -54.42 49.22 -0.85
N LEU A 240 -53.26 49.85 -0.74
CA LEU A 240 -51.99 49.39 -1.32
C LEU A 240 -51.59 48.03 -0.76
N HIS A 241 -51.72 47.82 0.55
CA HIS A 241 -51.46 46.52 1.17
C HIS A 241 -52.34 45.42 0.53
N ARG A 242 -53.66 45.66 0.43
CA ARG A 242 -54.59 44.69 -0.18
C ARG A 242 -54.25 44.44 -1.65
N GLU A 243 -53.88 45.48 -2.39
CA GLU A 243 -53.45 45.35 -3.78
C GLU A 243 -52.14 44.54 -3.90
N LEU A 244 -51.18 44.74 -3.00
CA LEU A 244 -49.92 43.98 -2.96
C LEU A 244 -50.18 42.50 -2.68
N VAL A 245 -51.02 42.20 -1.68
CA VAL A 245 -51.41 40.81 -1.37
C VAL A 245 -52.10 40.17 -2.57
N SER A 246 -53.09 40.87 -3.16
CA SER A 246 -53.80 40.38 -4.35
C SER A 246 -52.86 40.15 -5.52
N TRP A 247 -51.95 41.09 -5.80
CA TRP A 247 -51.01 40.98 -6.92
C TRP A 247 -50.04 39.82 -6.73
N VAL A 248 -49.53 39.59 -5.51
CA VAL A 248 -48.67 38.43 -5.24
C VAL A 248 -49.47 37.13 -5.37
N ASP A 249 -50.73 37.09 -4.91
CA ASP A 249 -51.60 35.91 -5.08
C ASP A 249 -51.94 35.64 -6.56
N ASP A 250 -52.13 36.68 -7.37
CA ASP A 250 -52.35 36.58 -8.81
C ASP A 250 -51.11 36.00 -9.52
N ILE A 251 -49.91 36.47 -9.16
CA ILE A 251 -48.65 35.89 -9.67
C ILE A 251 -48.52 34.43 -9.23
N ARG A 252 -48.87 34.11 -7.98
CA ARG A 252 -48.75 32.78 -7.39
C ARG A 252 -49.70 31.78 -8.05
N THR A 253 -50.93 32.19 -8.36
CA THR A 253 -52.00 31.31 -8.89
C THR A 253 -52.04 31.20 -10.41
N ASP A 254 -51.55 32.18 -11.16
CA ASP A 254 -51.46 32.13 -12.62
C ASP A 254 -50.02 31.86 -13.10
N PRO A 255 -49.71 30.65 -13.57
CA PRO A 255 -48.40 30.33 -14.16
C PRO A 255 -48.03 31.17 -15.37
N ARG A 256 -49.01 31.76 -16.07
CA ARG A 256 -48.79 32.62 -17.25
C ARG A 256 -48.86 34.11 -16.92
N HIS A 257 -48.83 34.45 -15.63
CA HIS A 257 -48.84 35.84 -15.22
C HIS A 257 -47.67 36.62 -15.84
N HIS A 258 -47.92 37.85 -16.28
CA HIS A 258 -46.91 38.66 -16.99
C HIS A 258 -45.60 38.82 -16.20
N ALA A 259 -45.68 38.91 -14.87
CA ALA A 259 -44.51 39.00 -14.00
C ALA A 259 -43.64 37.71 -14.02
N ARG A 260 -44.24 36.51 -14.13
CA ARG A 260 -43.49 35.25 -14.26
C ARG A 260 -42.75 35.21 -15.58
N LEU A 261 -43.45 35.52 -16.67
CA LEU A 261 -42.85 35.57 -18.01
C LEU A 261 -41.73 36.62 -18.11
N ALA A 262 -41.89 37.76 -17.43
CA ALA A 262 -40.85 38.79 -17.36
C ALA A 262 -39.62 38.29 -16.57
N LEU A 263 -39.82 37.56 -15.47
CA LEU A 263 -38.73 36.92 -14.73
C LEU A 263 -38.01 35.89 -15.58
N ASP A 264 -38.74 35.02 -16.30
CA ASP A 264 -38.16 34.00 -17.19
C ASP A 264 -37.31 34.65 -18.29
N SER A 265 -37.85 35.71 -18.91
CA SER A 265 -37.12 36.49 -19.92
C SER A 265 -35.89 37.16 -19.33
N MET A 266 -35.96 37.70 -18.11
CA MET A 266 -34.82 38.34 -17.44
C MET A 266 -33.74 37.31 -17.09
N LEU A 267 -34.12 36.15 -16.58
CA LEU A 267 -33.18 35.06 -16.26
C LEU A 267 -32.54 34.50 -17.53
N GLY A 268 -33.31 34.35 -18.61
CA GLY A 268 -32.79 33.96 -19.93
C GLY A 268 -31.81 34.99 -20.51
N GLN A 269 -32.11 36.29 -20.39
CA GLN A 269 -31.18 37.36 -20.79
C GLN A 269 -29.92 37.33 -19.94
N LEU A 270 -30.04 37.23 -18.61
CA LEU A 270 -28.89 37.13 -17.73
C LEU A 270 -28.02 35.91 -18.05
N ALA A 271 -28.64 34.76 -18.36
CA ALA A 271 -27.92 33.56 -18.78
C ALA A 271 -27.14 33.76 -20.07
N HIS A 272 -27.72 34.48 -21.03
CA HIS A 272 -27.07 34.84 -22.29
C HIS A 272 -25.91 35.83 -22.06
N ASP A 273 -26.15 36.88 -21.29
CA ASP A 273 -25.18 37.95 -21.01
C ASP A 273 -23.99 37.42 -20.21
N LEU A 274 -24.21 36.51 -19.24
CA LEU A 274 -23.14 35.83 -18.51
C LEU A 274 -22.19 35.03 -19.44
N GLN A 275 -22.69 34.55 -20.58
CA GLN A 275 -21.91 33.77 -21.55
C GLN A 275 -21.27 34.63 -22.65
N HIS A 276 -21.91 35.73 -23.07
CA HIS A 276 -21.53 36.45 -24.29
C HIS A 276 -21.23 37.94 -24.07
N ASP A 277 -21.68 38.56 -22.98
CA ASP A 277 -21.45 39.98 -22.69
C ASP A 277 -20.22 40.19 -21.77
N PRO A 278 -19.14 40.83 -22.27
CA PRO A 278 -17.93 41.04 -21.49
C PRO A 278 -18.15 41.91 -20.23
N GLU A 279 -19.09 42.86 -20.25
CA GLU A 279 -19.33 43.73 -19.10
C GLU A 279 -19.99 42.96 -17.95
N THR A 280 -21.00 42.15 -18.26
CA THR A 280 -21.69 41.28 -17.29
C THR A 280 -20.76 40.20 -16.74
N GLN A 281 -19.89 39.64 -17.58
CA GLN A 281 -18.83 38.73 -17.14
C GLN A 281 -17.91 39.41 -16.14
N GLU A 282 -17.38 40.59 -16.46
CA GLU A 282 -16.46 41.31 -15.58
C GLU A 282 -17.12 41.66 -14.23
N ARG A 283 -18.38 42.10 -14.23
CA ARG A 283 -19.15 42.36 -13.00
C ARG A 283 -19.30 41.10 -12.14
N THR A 284 -19.53 39.95 -12.77
CA THR A 284 -19.65 38.65 -12.11
C THR A 284 -18.32 38.19 -11.54
N GLU A 285 -17.23 38.35 -12.29
CA GLU A 285 -15.88 38.03 -11.80
C GLU A 285 -15.46 38.94 -10.63
N ARG A 286 -15.80 40.23 -10.66
CA ARG A 286 -15.59 41.12 -9.50
C ARG A 286 -16.41 40.69 -8.28
N LEU A 287 -17.64 40.22 -8.47
CA LEU A 287 -18.45 39.68 -7.39
C LEU A 287 -17.82 38.39 -6.83
N LYS A 288 -17.34 37.49 -7.70
CA LYS A 288 -16.59 36.28 -7.34
C LYS A 288 -15.39 36.65 -6.47
N GLU A 289 -14.55 37.59 -6.89
CA GLU A 289 -13.38 38.03 -6.12
C GLU A 289 -13.77 38.53 -4.72
N ARG A 290 -14.78 39.40 -4.63
CA ARG A 290 -15.27 39.90 -3.33
C ARG A 290 -15.75 38.78 -2.41
N LEU A 291 -16.37 37.73 -2.95
CA LEU A 291 -16.81 36.57 -2.15
C LEU A 291 -15.64 35.70 -1.73
N LEU A 292 -14.65 35.50 -2.61
CA LEU A 292 -13.44 34.74 -2.33
C LEU A 292 -12.53 35.41 -1.29
N ASP A 293 -12.59 36.75 -1.18
CA ASP A 293 -11.83 37.52 -0.20
C ASP A 293 -12.46 37.51 1.20
N GLN A 294 -13.69 37.02 1.36
CA GLN A 294 -14.35 36.96 2.66
C GLN A 294 -13.76 35.84 3.54
N PRO A 295 -13.31 36.14 4.78
CA PRO A 295 -12.82 35.10 5.69
C PRO A 295 -13.90 34.07 6.04
N GLN A 296 -15.18 34.44 5.93
CA GLN A 296 -16.31 33.54 6.13
C GLN A 296 -16.34 32.39 5.12
N LEU A 297 -15.78 32.54 3.93
CA LEU A 297 -15.77 31.47 2.92
C LEU A 297 -14.95 30.26 3.42
N VAL A 298 -13.76 30.53 3.97
CA VAL A 298 -12.87 29.51 4.52
C VAL A 298 -13.53 28.83 5.72
N ALA A 299 -14.08 29.63 6.65
CA ALA A 299 -14.80 29.09 7.80
C ALA A 299 -16.01 28.23 7.41
N SER A 300 -16.74 28.63 6.36
CA SER A 300 -17.87 27.86 5.81
C SER A 300 -17.40 26.56 5.19
N GLY A 301 -16.28 26.57 4.46
CA GLY A 301 -15.65 25.36 3.90
C GLY A 301 -15.26 24.36 4.99
N VAL A 302 -14.65 24.83 6.07
CA VAL A 302 -14.30 23.98 7.24
C VAL A 302 -15.57 23.44 7.91
N SER A 303 -16.60 24.26 8.09
CA SER A 303 -17.88 23.82 8.68
C SER A 303 -18.57 22.74 7.83
N LEU A 304 -18.63 22.93 6.51
CA LEU A 304 -19.19 21.97 5.57
C LEU A 304 -18.40 20.66 5.56
N TRP A 305 -17.07 20.75 5.56
CA TRP A 305 -16.21 19.59 5.71
C TRP A 305 -16.49 18.85 7.00
N ASN A 306 -16.62 19.56 8.12
CA ASN A 306 -16.90 18.96 9.42
C ASN A 306 -18.28 18.31 9.48
N ALA A 307 -19.29 18.88 8.81
CA ALA A 307 -20.61 18.27 8.67
C ALA A 307 -20.53 16.98 7.82
N LEU A 308 -19.86 17.03 6.68
CA LEU A 308 -19.64 15.87 5.81
C LEU A 308 -18.86 14.77 6.53
N ARG A 309 -17.75 15.12 7.20
CA ARG A 309 -16.93 14.22 8.00
C ARG A 309 -17.74 13.50 9.06
N ARG A 310 -18.55 14.22 9.84
CA ARG A 310 -19.43 13.61 10.86
C ARG A 310 -20.43 12.65 10.24
N SER A 311 -21.04 13.04 9.12
CA SER A 311 -21.99 12.19 8.39
C SER A 311 -21.32 10.90 7.88
N LEU A 312 -20.15 11.02 7.24
CA LEU A 312 -19.37 9.89 6.75
C LEU A 312 -18.89 8.99 7.89
N GLN A 313 -18.38 9.55 8.98
CA GLN A 313 -17.95 8.77 10.14
C GLN A 313 -19.11 8.01 10.77
N ALA A 314 -20.29 8.64 10.91
CA ALA A 314 -21.48 7.96 11.42
C ALA A 314 -21.91 6.80 10.49
N SER A 315 -21.94 7.04 9.18
CA SER A 315 -22.33 6.02 8.22
C SER A 315 -21.30 4.90 8.05
N LEU A 316 -20.02 5.17 8.30
CA LEU A 316 -18.94 4.18 8.31
C LEU A 316 -18.80 3.45 9.65
N ALA A 317 -19.28 4.01 10.76
CA ALA A 317 -19.27 3.34 12.06
C ALA A 317 -20.46 2.37 12.22
N ASP A 318 -21.57 2.64 11.54
CA ASP A 318 -22.75 1.77 11.51
C ASP A 318 -22.53 0.59 10.53
N PRO A 319 -22.56 -0.67 10.99
CA PRO A 319 -22.49 -1.85 10.11
C PRO A 319 -23.54 -1.88 9.00
N GLU A 320 -24.73 -1.31 9.25
CA GLU A 320 -25.84 -1.23 8.28
C GLU A 320 -25.93 0.13 7.58
N GLY A 321 -24.91 0.99 7.79
CA GLY A 321 -24.84 2.32 7.21
C GLY A 321 -24.85 2.30 5.69
N ALA A 322 -25.45 3.32 5.09
CA ALA A 322 -25.57 3.43 3.63
C ALA A 322 -24.20 3.40 2.92
N VAL A 323 -23.17 4.02 3.51
CA VAL A 323 -21.80 4.03 2.95
C VAL A 323 -21.18 2.63 3.02
N ARG A 324 -21.28 1.90 4.14
CA ARG A 324 -20.77 0.52 4.24
C ARG A 324 -21.46 -0.41 3.25
N ARG A 325 -22.79 -0.37 3.15
CA ARG A 325 -23.54 -1.17 2.18
C ARG A 325 -23.12 -0.87 0.75
N ARG A 326 -22.99 0.42 0.40
CA ARG A 326 -22.51 0.80 -0.93
C ARG A 326 -21.08 0.33 -1.19
N LEU A 327 -20.17 0.45 -0.22
CA LEU A 327 -18.81 -0.08 -0.35
C LEU A 327 -18.80 -1.58 -0.57
N LEU A 328 -19.65 -2.33 0.13
CA LEU A 328 -19.77 -3.78 -0.05
C LEU A 328 -20.26 -4.14 -1.46
N ASP A 329 -21.26 -3.45 -1.97
CA ASP A 329 -21.76 -3.66 -3.33
C ASP A 329 -20.68 -3.36 -4.37
N GLU A 330 -19.96 -2.24 -4.23
CA GLU A 330 -18.87 -1.84 -5.13
C GLU A 330 -17.68 -2.79 -5.06
N VAL A 331 -17.25 -3.21 -3.87
CA VAL A 331 -16.17 -4.19 -3.68
C VAL A 331 -16.55 -5.53 -4.29
N THR A 332 -17.80 -5.97 -4.11
CA THR A 332 -18.29 -7.22 -4.69
C THR A 332 -18.35 -7.15 -6.22
N ALA A 333 -18.84 -6.03 -6.78
CA ALA A 333 -18.88 -5.81 -8.22
C ALA A 333 -17.47 -5.74 -8.81
N PHE A 334 -16.55 -5.04 -8.14
CA PHE A 334 -15.15 -4.96 -8.52
C PHE A 334 -14.46 -6.34 -8.46
N ALA A 335 -14.71 -7.13 -7.42
CA ALA A 335 -14.16 -8.47 -7.26
C ALA A 335 -14.56 -9.40 -8.41
N ARG A 336 -15.84 -9.36 -8.83
CA ARG A 336 -16.32 -10.12 -9.99
C ARG A 336 -15.64 -9.67 -11.28
N ARG A 337 -15.57 -8.36 -11.52
CA ARG A 337 -14.85 -7.80 -12.67
C ARG A 337 -13.37 -8.20 -12.67
N LEU A 338 -12.73 -8.26 -11.51
CA LEU A 338 -11.33 -8.64 -11.37
C LEU A 338 -11.09 -10.11 -11.73
N VAL A 339 -12.07 -10.99 -11.49
CA VAL A 339 -11.99 -12.42 -11.90
C VAL A 339 -12.25 -12.57 -13.40
N ASP A 340 -13.26 -11.88 -13.93
CA ASP A 340 -13.74 -12.09 -15.30
C ASP A 340 -12.89 -11.35 -16.36
N ASP A 341 -12.36 -10.16 -16.04
CA ASP A 341 -11.63 -9.30 -16.98
C ASP A 341 -10.12 -9.56 -16.92
N ALA A 342 -9.57 -10.20 -17.96
CA ALA A 342 -8.13 -10.45 -18.09
C ALA A 342 -7.32 -9.17 -18.36
N ALA A 343 -7.88 -8.19 -19.07
CA ALA A 343 -7.19 -6.94 -19.39
C ALA A 343 -7.04 -6.05 -18.15
N LEU A 344 -8.08 -5.99 -17.30
CA LEU A 344 -8.01 -5.33 -16.00
C LEU A 344 -6.94 -5.96 -15.10
N ARG A 345 -6.91 -7.30 -15.02
CA ARG A 345 -5.88 -8.02 -14.26
C ARG A 345 -4.47 -7.72 -14.74
N ALA A 346 -4.23 -7.75 -16.05
CA ALA A 346 -2.92 -7.45 -16.62
C ALA A 346 -2.44 -6.02 -16.25
N ARG A 347 -3.34 -5.03 -16.25
CA ARG A 347 -3.02 -3.66 -15.82
C ARG A 347 -2.68 -3.58 -14.34
N LEU A 348 -3.46 -4.24 -13.48
CA LEU A 348 -3.26 -4.21 -12.04
C LEU A 348 -2.02 -5.01 -11.60
N ASP A 349 -1.77 -6.17 -12.19
CA ASP A 349 -0.56 -6.96 -11.96
C ASP A 349 0.69 -6.20 -12.47
N GLY A 350 0.58 -5.46 -13.57
CA GLY A 350 1.63 -4.56 -14.05
C GLY A 350 1.94 -3.44 -13.05
N LEU A 351 0.91 -2.74 -12.56
CA LEU A 351 1.07 -1.72 -11.51
C LEU A 351 1.66 -2.29 -10.22
N ALA A 352 1.26 -3.51 -9.83
CA ALA A 352 1.82 -4.20 -8.67
C ALA A 352 3.30 -4.54 -8.89
N ALA A 353 3.68 -4.95 -10.10
CA ALA A 353 5.06 -5.21 -10.46
C ALA A 353 5.90 -3.92 -10.43
N ASP A 354 5.39 -2.81 -10.99
CA ASP A 354 6.06 -1.50 -10.94
C ASP A 354 6.26 -1.03 -9.49
N ALA A 355 5.24 -1.17 -8.65
CA ALA A 355 5.33 -0.83 -7.23
C ALA A 355 6.35 -1.71 -6.48
N ALA A 356 6.40 -3.01 -6.79
CA ALA A 356 7.36 -3.93 -6.19
C ALA A 356 8.80 -3.60 -6.61
N VAL A 357 9.02 -3.32 -7.90
CA VAL A 357 10.32 -2.87 -8.43
C VAL A 357 10.75 -1.58 -7.74
N PHE A 358 9.89 -0.57 -7.70
CA PHE A 358 10.16 0.69 -7.01
C PHE A 358 10.52 0.49 -5.54
N ALA A 359 9.79 -0.37 -4.83
CA ALA A 359 10.07 -0.66 -3.43
C ALA A 359 11.43 -1.35 -3.25
N VAL A 360 11.79 -2.28 -4.12
CA VAL A 360 13.09 -2.98 -4.07
C VAL A 360 14.24 -2.07 -4.51
N GLU A 361 14.07 -1.22 -5.52
CA GLU A 361 15.08 -0.23 -5.89
C GLU A 361 15.33 0.77 -4.76
N ARG A 362 14.27 1.19 -4.06
CA ARG A 362 14.36 2.19 -2.99
C ARG A 362 14.88 1.61 -1.67
N TYR A 363 14.49 0.39 -1.32
CA TYR A 363 14.71 -0.20 0.01
C TYR A 363 15.43 -1.57 -0.02
N GLY A 364 15.78 -2.09 -1.21
CA GLY A 364 16.39 -3.42 -1.37
C GLY A 364 17.74 -3.56 -0.66
N ALA A 365 18.55 -2.50 -0.64
CA ALA A 365 19.80 -2.48 0.11
C ALA A 365 19.58 -2.63 1.62
N GLU A 366 18.53 -2.03 2.17
CA GLU A 366 18.18 -2.19 3.59
C GLU A 366 17.71 -3.63 3.89
N LEU A 367 17.01 -4.26 2.93
CA LEU A 367 16.58 -5.66 3.05
C LEU A 367 17.78 -6.62 3.05
N THR A 368 18.76 -6.41 2.17
CA THR A 368 19.95 -7.27 2.10
C THR A 368 20.89 -7.06 3.29
N ALA A 369 20.97 -5.83 3.82
CA ALA A 369 21.76 -5.52 5.02
C ALA A 369 21.35 -6.33 6.26
N VAL A 370 20.09 -6.80 6.31
CA VAL A 370 19.62 -7.71 7.37
C VAL A 370 20.44 -9.00 7.40
N ILE A 371 20.92 -9.49 6.25
CA ILE A 371 21.76 -10.69 6.15
C ILE A 371 23.07 -10.46 6.90
N THR A 372 23.81 -9.40 6.57
CA THR A 372 25.08 -9.07 7.23
C THR A 372 24.87 -8.82 8.71
N HIS A 373 23.88 -8.02 9.11
CA HIS A 373 23.58 -7.79 10.52
C HIS A 373 23.23 -9.08 11.30
N THR A 374 22.61 -10.06 10.65
CA THR A 374 22.31 -11.35 11.28
C THR A 374 23.57 -12.20 11.45
N VAL A 375 24.44 -12.24 10.44
CA VAL A 375 25.70 -12.99 10.49
C VAL A 375 26.71 -12.37 11.46
N GLU A 376 26.76 -11.03 11.54
CA GLU A 376 27.58 -10.28 12.49
C GLU A 376 27.24 -10.61 13.94
N ARG A 377 25.94 -10.79 14.25
CA ARG A 377 25.44 -11.14 15.59
C ARG A 377 25.79 -12.56 16.03
N TRP A 378 26.05 -13.49 15.11
CA TRP A 378 26.47 -14.83 15.48
C TRP A 378 27.93 -14.83 15.94
N ASP A 379 28.22 -15.54 17.04
CA ASP A 379 29.60 -15.83 17.38
C ASP A 379 30.23 -16.74 16.29
N GLY A 380 31.55 -16.67 16.08
CA GLY A 380 32.22 -17.45 15.03
C GLY A 380 32.06 -18.96 15.17
N ARG A 381 31.88 -19.48 16.39
CA ARG A 381 31.65 -20.91 16.63
C ARG A 381 30.22 -21.29 16.27
N GLU A 382 29.26 -20.42 16.50
CA GLU A 382 27.86 -20.59 16.18
C GLU A 382 27.63 -20.55 14.67
N ALA A 383 28.23 -19.58 13.97
CA ALA A 383 28.21 -19.53 12.51
C ALA A 383 28.78 -20.83 11.90
N ALA A 384 29.94 -21.27 12.40
CA ALA A 384 30.55 -22.52 11.95
C ALA A 384 29.69 -23.76 12.26
N ARG A 385 29.07 -23.85 13.44
CA ARG A 385 28.15 -24.97 13.77
C ARG A 385 26.95 -25.01 12.84
N ARG A 386 26.34 -23.86 12.54
CA ARG A 386 25.18 -23.78 11.64
C ARG A 386 25.54 -24.16 10.21
N ILE A 387 26.67 -23.70 9.71
CA ILE A 387 27.15 -24.06 8.37
C ILE A 387 27.57 -25.54 8.30
N GLU A 388 28.27 -26.05 9.33
CA GLU A 388 28.64 -27.48 9.44
C GLU A 388 27.40 -28.37 9.46
N LEU A 389 26.29 -27.93 10.05
CA LEU A 389 25.05 -28.69 10.05
C LEU A 389 24.43 -28.82 8.65
N HIS A 390 24.52 -27.77 7.84
CA HIS A 390 23.91 -27.74 6.51
C HIS A 390 24.77 -28.41 5.44
N VAL A 391 26.10 -28.27 5.51
CA VAL A 391 27.04 -28.73 4.47
C VAL A 391 27.91 -29.91 4.93
N GLY A 392 27.97 -30.18 6.24
CA GLY A 392 28.93 -31.12 6.81
C GLY A 392 28.76 -32.57 6.36
N ARG A 393 27.54 -32.99 6.00
CA ARG A 393 27.28 -34.32 5.43
C ARG A 393 28.02 -34.49 4.11
N ASP A 394 27.90 -33.49 3.24
CA ASP A 394 28.48 -33.51 1.90
C ASP A 394 30.01 -33.38 1.98
N LEU A 395 30.53 -32.65 2.97
CA LEU A 395 31.97 -32.61 3.26
C LEU A 395 32.55 -33.94 3.77
N GLN A 396 31.74 -34.82 4.39
CA GLN A 396 32.24 -36.15 4.76
C GLN A 396 32.48 -37.03 3.53
N PHE A 397 31.78 -36.81 2.40
CA PHE A 397 32.04 -37.55 1.17
C PHE A 397 33.44 -37.28 0.61
N ILE A 398 33.97 -36.07 0.78
CA ILE A 398 35.35 -35.76 0.41
C ILE A 398 36.31 -36.69 1.14
N ARG A 399 36.14 -36.92 2.45
CA ARG A 399 36.99 -37.82 3.25
C ARG A 399 36.88 -39.28 2.83
N ILE A 400 35.68 -39.75 2.52
CA ILE A 400 35.45 -41.12 2.04
C ILE A 400 36.15 -41.31 0.69
N ASN A 401 35.95 -40.35 -0.22
CA ASN A 401 36.59 -40.34 -1.53
C ASN A 401 38.12 -40.25 -1.41
N GLY A 402 38.65 -39.41 -0.52
CA GLY A 402 40.08 -39.31 -0.26
C GLY A 402 40.69 -40.60 0.25
N THR A 403 39.95 -41.38 1.03
CA THR A 403 40.40 -42.71 1.45
C THR A 403 40.45 -43.69 0.27
N ILE A 404 39.43 -43.70 -0.59
CA ILE A 404 39.36 -44.61 -1.74
C ILE A 404 40.40 -44.23 -2.81
N VAL A 405 40.43 -42.96 -3.20
CA VAL A 405 41.35 -42.42 -4.20
C VAL A 405 42.79 -42.53 -3.69
N GLY A 406 43.04 -42.20 -2.43
CA GLY A 406 44.35 -42.39 -1.80
C GLY A 406 44.84 -43.83 -1.93
N GLY A 407 43.98 -44.82 -1.68
CA GLY A 407 44.33 -46.22 -1.81
C GLY A 407 44.65 -46.66 -3.24
N LEU A 408 43.85 -46.22 -4.21
CA LEU A 408 44.10 -46.49 -5.62
C LEU A 408 45.43 -45.88 -6.08
N VAL A 409 45.71 -44.65 -5.66
CA VAL A 409 46.97 -43.96 -5.97
C VAL A 409 48.15 -44.65 -5.28
N GLY A 410 48.01 -45.09 -4.03
CA GLY A 410 49.04 -45.86 -3.32
C GLY A 410 49.41 -47.16 -4.03
N VAL A 411 48.40 -47.92 -4.46
CA VAL A 411 48.61 -49.14 -5.25
C VAL A 411 49.30 -48.82 -6.57
N LEU A 412 48.89 -47.77 -7.27
CA LEU A 412 49.51 -47.34 -8.53
C LEU A 412 50.98 -46.94 -8.34
N ILE A 413 51.28 -46.13 -7.33
CA ILE A 413 52.65 -45.71 -7.00
C ILE A 413 53.51 -46.94 -6.66
N HIS A 414 52.98 -47.87 -5.86
CA HIS A 414 53.69 -49.10 -5.54
C HIS A 414 53.94 -49.97 -6.77
N THR A 415 52.96 -50.06 -7.66
CA THR A 415 53.09 -50.79 -8.94
C THR A 415 54.23 -50.22 -9.77
N VAL A 416 54.30 -48.89 -9.90
CA VAL A 416 55.39 -48.21 -10.61
C VAL A 416 56.73 -48.42 -9.90
N SER A 417 56.76 -48.35 -8.56
CA SER A 417 57.99 -48.56 -7.79
C SER A 417 58.56 -49.99 -7.95
N VAL A 418 57.69 -50.99 -8.00
CA VAL A 418 58.07 -52.41 -8.24
C VAL A 418 58.43 -52.66 -9.70
N LEU A 419 57.95 -51.86 -10.65
CA LEU A 419 58.30 -52.00 -12.08
C LEU A 419 59.65 -51.33 -12.41
N ILE A 420 60.06 -50.34 -11.61
CA ILE A 420 61.33 -49.61 -11.79
C ILE A 420 62.51 -50.29 -11.07
N HIS A 421 62.23 -51.07 -10.01
CA HIS A 421 63.21 -51.91 -9.30
C HIS A 421 63.18 -53.34 -9.86
#